data_AF-A0A924R2T6-F1
#
_entry.id   AF-A0A924R2T6-F1
#
_cell.length_a   1.000
_cell.length_b   1.000
_cell.length_c   1.000
_cell.angle_alpha   90.00
_cell.angle_beta   90.00
_cell.angle_gamma   90.00
#
_symmetry.space_group_name_H-M   'P 1'
#
loop_
_entity.id
_entity.type
_entity.pdbx_description
1 polymer ?
#
loop_
_entity_poly.entity_id
_entity_poly.type
_entity_poly.pdbx_seq_one_letter_code
_entity_poly.pdbx_strand_id
1 'polypeptide(L)'
;MFRHANGRAVVDEAQLARIRSLAIPPAYEDVWICPDQRGHIQATARDARGRKQYIYHPDWRAAREEDKFGRMMEFGNPLPRTRRQLRRDLAARGLTREEVLAAVCLLLDQTLVR
;
A
#
# COMPACT_ATOMS: atom_id res chain seq x y z
N MET A 1 -18.77 -18.96 -10.69
CA MET A 1 -19.22 -18.59 -12.06
C MET A 1 -19.12 -17.08 -12.20
N PHE A 2 -18.36 -16.57 -13.17
CA PHE A 2 -18.20 -15.13 -13.38
C PHE A 2 -19.33 -14.59 -14.26
N ARG A 3 -19.78 -13.37 -13.96
CA ARG A 3 -20.85 -12.69 -14.69
C ARG A 3 -20.40 -11.27 -15.06
N HIS A 4 -20.86 -10.81 -16.22
CA HIS A 4 -20.76 -9.40 -16.60
C HIS A 4 -21.77 -8.57 -15.80
N ALA A 5 -21.64 -7.24 -15.85
CA ALA A 5 -22.56 -6.32 -15.18
C ALA A 5 -24.04 -6.48 -15.62
N ASN A 6 -24.27 -6.99 -16.83
CA ASN A 6 -25.61 -7.32 -17.35
C ASN A 6 -26.14 -8.70 -16.89
N GLY A 7 -25.45 -9.38 -15.98
CA GLY A 7 -25.84 -10.70 -15.44
C GLY A 7 -25.48 -11.90 -16.32
N ARG A 8 -25.04 -11.69 -17.57
CA ARG A 8 -24.64 -12.76 -18.48
C ARG A 8 -23.37 -13.45 -17.99
N ALA A 9 -23.30 -14.77 -18.22
CA ALA A 9 -22.12 -15.56 -17.91
C ALA A 9 -20.93 -15.10 -18.75
N VAL A 10 -19.75 -15.06 -18.14
CA VAL A 10 -18.49 -14.94 -18.89
C VAL A 10 -18.17 -16.33 -19.44
N VAL A 11 -18.22 -16.49 -20.76
CA VAL A 11 -17.95 -17.77 -21.45
C VAL A 11 -16.68 -17.74 -22.30
N ASP A 12 -16.13 -16.55 -22.54
CA ASP A 12 -14.90 -16.38 -23.28
C ASP A 12 -13.71 -16.98 -22.52
N GLU A 13 -13.01 -17.93 -23.15
CA GLU A 13 -11.92 -18.66 -22.52
C GLU A 13 -10.73 -17.75 -22.19
N ALA A 14 -10.43 -16.77 -23.04
CA ALA A 14 -9.34 -15.82 -22.80
C ALA A 14 -9.63 -14.95 -21.58
N GLN A 15 -10.86 -14.44 -21.46
CA GLN A 15 -11.30 -13.68 -20.30
C GLN A 15 -11.31 -14.53 -19.02
N LEU A 16 -11.74 -15.80 -19.10
CA LEU A 16 -11.69 -16.73 -17.97
C LEU A 16 -10.26 -17.04 -17.54
N ALA A 17 -9.35 -17.25 -18.49
CA ALA A 17 -7.92 -17.47 -18.22
C ALA A 17 -7.31 -16.26 -17.50
N ARG A 18 -7.60 -15.04 -17.97
CA ARG A 18 -7.18 -13.79 -17.30
C ARG A 18 -7.74 -13.68 -15.89
N ILE A 19 -9.03 -13.95 -15.70
CA ILE A 19 -9.63 -13.86 -14.37
C ILE A 19 -8.97 -14.86 -13.41
N ARG A 20 -8.68 -16.08 -13.87
CA ARG A 20 -7.98 -17.09 -13.05
C ARG A 20 -6.55 -16.68 -12.70
N SER A 21 -5.84 -16.00 -13.61
CA SER A 21 -4.47 -15.54 -13.33
C SER A 21 -4.40 -14.44 -12.26
N LEU A 22 -5.50 -13.75 -11.96
CA LEU A 22 -5.58 -12.81 -10.84
C LEU A 22 -5.50 -13.50 -9.46
N ALA A 23 -5.63 -14.83 -9.39
CA ALA A 23 -5.53 -15.61 -8.15
C ALA A 23 -6.40 -15.07 -6.99
N ILE A 24 -7.63 -14.64 -7.29
CA ILE A 24 -8.59 -14.14 -6.30
C ILE A 24 -8.94 -15.28 -5.34
N PRO A 25 -8.71 -15.14 -4.01
CA PRO A 25 -9.07 -16.18 -3.06
C PRO A 25 -10.57 -16.51 -3.11
N PRO A 26 -10.95 -17.80 -3.13
CA PRO A 26 -12.35 -18.20 -3.27
C PRO A 26 -13.23 -17.83 -2.05
N ALA A 27 -12.61 -17.57 -0.90
CA ALA A 27 -13.29 -17.14 0.32
C ALA A 27 -13.62 -15.64 0.34
N TYR A 28 -13.23 -14.88 -0.69
CA TYR A 28 -13.53 -13.46 -0.76
C TYR A 28 -14.93 -13.21 -1.31
N GLU A 29 -15.59 -12.21 -0.76
CA GLU A 29 -16.95 -11.79 -1.13
C GLU A 29 -16.92 -10.44 -1.88
N ASP A 30 -18.06 -10.01 -2.43
CA ASP A 30 -18.19 -8.74 -3.16
C ASP A 30 -17.09 -8.52 -4.23
N VAL A 31 -16.76 -9.59 -4.96
CA VAL A 31 -15.68 -9.56 -5.96
C VAL A 31 -16.11 -8.72 -7.16
N TRP A 32 -15.36 -7.64 -7.41
CA TRP A 32 -15.41 -6.84 -8.62
C TRP A 32 -14.13 -7.03 -9.42
N ILE A 33 -14.25 -7.23 -10.74
CA ILE A 33 -13.11 -7.42 -11.65
C ILE A 33 -13.17 -6.35 -12.73
N CYS A 34 -12.05 -5.67 -12.95
CA CYS A 34 -11.92 -4.67 -13.99
C CYS A 34 -12.02 -5.31 -15.38
N PRO A 35 -12.87 -4.82 -16.30
CA PRO A 35 -12.95 -5.35 -17.65
C PRO A 35 -11.70 -5.05 -18.48
N ASP A 36 -11.00 -3.94 -18.19
CA ASP A 36 -9.77 -3.56 -18.87
C ASP A 36 -8.55 -4.24 -18.25
N GLN A 37 -7.78 -4.95 -19.08
CA GLN A 37 -6.56 -5.64 -18.67
C GLN A 37 -5.46 -4.64 -18.28
N ARG A 38 -5.51 -3.40 -18.77
CA ARG A 38 -4.53 -2.34 -18.48
C ARG A 38 -4.94 -1.46 -17.28
N GLY A 39 -6.10 -1.74 -16.67
CA GLY A 39 -6.54 -1.01 -15.48
C GLY A 39 -5.57 -1.19 -14.31
N HIS A 40 -5.18 -0.09 -13.67
CA HIS A 40 -4.25 -0.09 -12.53
C HIS A 40 -4.71 -1.01 -11.39
N ILE A 41 -6.03 -1.06 -11.10
CA ILE A 41 -6.67 -2.08 -10.27
C ILE A 41 -7.32 -3.11 -11.18
N GLN A 42 -6.98 -4.38 -10.99
CA GLN A 42 -7.54 -5.51 -11.73
C GLN A 42 -8.75 -6.14 -11.02
N ALA A 43 -8.75 -6.16 -9.68
CA ALA A 43 -9.90 -6.62 -8.92
C ALA A 43 -9.96 -5.98 -7.52
N THR A 44 -11.17 -5.93 -6.97
CA THR A 44 -11.40 -5.66 -5.55
C THR A 44 -12.34 -6.70 -4.96
N ALA A 45 -12.19 -7.00 -3.68
CA ALA A 45 -13.08 -7.91 -2.97
C ALA A 45 -13.11 -7.59 -1.48
N ARG A 46 -13.89 -8.33 -0.69
CA ARG A 46 -13.88 -8.28 0.77
C ARG A 46 -13.36 -9.59 1.33
N ASP A 47 -12.46 -9.50 2.31
CA ASP A 47 -12.01 -10.67 3.06
C ASP A 47 -13.03 -11.11 4.12
N ALA A 48 -12.75 -12.21 4.82
CA ALA A 48 -13.59 -12.75 5.89
C ALA A 48 -13.83 -11.80 7.08
N ARG A 49 -13.08 -10.69 7.17
CA ARG A 49 -13.26 -9.63 8.17
C ARG A 49 -13.93 -8.39 7.59
N GLY A 50 -14.48 -8.48 6.37
CA GLY A 50 -15.13 -7.38 5.66
C GLY A 50 -14.20 -6.32 5.11
N ARG A 51 -12.87 -6.49 5.20
CA ARG A 51 -11.90 -5.50 4.75
C ARG A 51 -11.77 -5.55 3.23
N LYS A 52 -11.75 -4.39 2.59
CA LYS A 52 -11.57 -4.28 1.15
C LYS A 52 -10.14 -4.64 0.75
N GLN A 53 -10.01 -5.65 -0.10
CA GLN A 53 -8.77 -6.15 -0.67
C GLN A 53 -8.65 -5.68 -2.13
N TYR A 54 -7.42 -5.42 -2.57
CA TYR A 54 -7.12 -4.90 -3.91
C TYR A 54 -6.12 -5.81 -4.60
N ILE A 55 -6.34 -6.07 -5.89
CA ILE A 55 -5.39 -6.71 -6.78
C ILE A 55 -5.00 -5.69 -7.84
N TYR A 56 -3.74 -5.27 -7.83
CA TYR A 56 -3.18 -4.31 -8.79
C TYR A 56 -2.59 -5.01 -10.01
N HIS A 57 -2.55 -4.31 -11.14
CA HIS A 57 -1.77 -4.73 -12.31
C HIS A 57 -0.28 -4.87 -11.93
N PRO A 58 0.42 -5.93 -12.36
CA PRO A 58 1.84 -6.14 -12.04
C PRO A 58 2.72 -4.93 -12.41
N ASP A 59 2.58 -4.42 -13.64
CA ASP A 59 3.37 -3.27 -14.10
C ASP A 59 3.09 -2.00 -13.31
N TRP A 60 1.83 -1.80 -12.90
CA TRP A 60 1.47 -0.67 -12.04
C TRP A 60 2.13 -0.80 -10.66
N ARG A 61 2.16 -2.02 -10.10
CA ARG A 61 2.86 -2.27 -8.85
C ARG A 61 4.35 -2.00 -8.99
N ALA A 62 4.98 -2.50 -10.05
CA ALA A 62 6.41 -2.32 -10.31
C ALA A 62 6.78 -0.82 -10.43
N ALA A 63 6.03 -0.06 -11.23
CA ALA A 63 6.25 1.39 -11.37
C ALA A 63 6.08 2.13 -10.03
N ARG A 64 5.08 1.76 -9.22
CA ARG A 64 4.87 2.37 -7.89
C ARG A 64 5.93 1.97 -6.87
N GLU A 65 6.48 0.77 -6.99
CA GLU A 65 7.62 0.34 -6.18
C GLU A 65 8.88 1.12 -6.55
N GLU A 66 9.15 1.32 -7.84
CA GLU A 66 10.26 2.15 -8.33
C GLU A 66 10.15 3.61 -7.87
N ASP A 67 8.97 4.23 -8.03
CA ASP A 67 8.67 5.57 -7.49
C ASP A 67 8.99 5.66 -5.98
N LYS A 68 8.63 4.63 -5.23
CA LYS A 68 8.86 4.58 -3.78
C LYS A 68 10.34 4.59 -3.46
N PHE A 69 11.17 3.84 -4.19
CA PHE A 69 12.62 3.84 -4.00
C PHE A 69 13.22 5.21 -4.33
N GLY A 70 12.76 5.87 -5.39
CA GLY A 70 13.18 7.25 -5.71
C GLY A 70 12.93 8.21 -4.55
N ARG A 71 11.73 8.15 -3.94
CA ARG A 71 11.38 9.01 -2.79
C ARG A 71 12.17 8.69 -1.52
N MET A 72 12.72 7.48 -1.36
CA MET A 72 13.56 7.15 -0.20
C MET A 72 14.85 7.96 -0.19
N MET A 73 15.43 8.26 -1.36
CA MET A 73 16.62 9.11 -1.46
C MET A 73 16.33 10.53 -1.00
N GLU A 74 15.23 11.11 -1.47
CA GLU A 74 14.78 12.45 -1.05
C GLU A 74 14.49 12.51 0.45
N PHE A 75 13.87 11.47 1.00
CA PHE A 75 13.60 11.35 2.44
C PHE A 75 14.89 11.19 3.27
N GLY A 76 15.87 10.43 2.77
CA GLY A 76 17.13 10.15 3.45
C GLY A 76 18.06 11.36 3.55
N ASN A 77 18.09 12.21 2.52
CA ASN A 77 18.96 13.39 2.43
C ASN A 77 18.92 14.33 3.67
N PRO A 78 17.75 14.73 4.19
CA PRO A 78 17.69 15.60 5.37
C PRO A 78 17.91 14.88 6.71
N LEU A 79 17.86 13.54 6.78
CA LEU A 79 17.90 12.80 8.04
C LEU A 79 19.10 13.14 8.94
N PRO A 80 20.34 13.29 8.44
CA PRO A 80 21.46 13.68 9.30
C PRO A 80 21.24 15.01 10.00
N ARG A 81 20.64 15.99 9.31
CA ARG A 81 20.33 17.31 9.89
C ARG A 81 19.17 17.20 10.89
N THR A 82 18.10 16.50 10.52
CA THR A 82 16.94 16.29 11.40
C THR A 82 17.33 15.58 12.69
N ARG A 83 18.09 14.48 12.62
CA ARG A 83 18.59 13.74 13.79
C ARG A 83 19.46 14.60 14.72
N ARG A 84 20.26 15.52 14.16
CA ARG A 84 21.02 16.49 14.98
C ARG A 84 20.10 17.45 15.73
N GLN A 85 19.03 17.92 15.11
CA GLN A 85 18.06 18.81 15.76
C GLN A 85 17.30 18.08 16.87
N LEU A 86 16.77 16.88 16.59
CA LEU A 86 16.04 16.08 17.58
C LEU A 86 16.90 15.80 18.83
N ARG A 87 18.20 15.51 18.66
CA ARG A 87 19.11 15.32 19.80
C ARG A 87 19.31 16.59 20.65
N ARG A 88 19.29 17.78 20.03
CA ARG A 88 19.37 19.05 20.77
C ARG A 88 18.08 19.32 21.53
N ASP A 89 16.94 19.11 20.88
CA ASP A 89 15.63 19.32 21.48
C ASP A 89 15.39 18.35 22.66
N LEU A 90 15.85 17.11 22.54
CA LEU A 90 15.81 16.13 23.64
C LEU A 90 16.74 16.49 24.81
N ALA A 91 17.83 17.21 24.54
CA ALA A 91 18.77 17.65 25.59
C ALA A 91 18.32 18.94 26.29
N ALA A 92 17.31 19.65 25.75
CA ALA A 92 16.72 20.80 26.40
C ALA A 92 15.97 20.34 27.66
N ARG A 93 16.04 21.13 28.73
CA ARG A 93 15.35 20.83 30.00
C ARG A 93 14.01 21.56 30.02
N GLY A 94 12.91 20.86 30.31
CA GLY A 94 11.66 21.51 30.68
C GLY A 94 10.36 20.81 30.32
N LEU A 95 10.39 19.57 29.80
CA LEU A 95 9.21 18.87 29.27
C LEU A 95 8.47 19.73 28.25
N THR A 96 9.23 20.35 27.35
CA THR A 96 8.64 21.17 26.29
C THR A 96 8.01 20.28 25.22
N ARG A 97 7.15 20.87 24.40
CA ARG A 97 6.56 20.17 23.25
C ARG A 97 7.65 19.60 22.33
N GLU A 98 8.72 20.36 22.12
CA GLU A 98 9.86 20.00 21.28
C GLU A 98 10.61 18.78 21.84
N GLU A 99 10.82 18.71 23.16
CA GLU A 99 11.46 17.59 23.84
C GLU A 99 10.64 16.29 23.67
N VAL A 100 9.32 16.37 23.86
CA VAL A 100 8.41 15.23 23.71
C VAL A 100 8.38 14.74 22.25
N LEU A 101 8.27 15.65 21.28
CA LEU A 101 8.30 15.30 19.86
C LEU A 101 9.65 14.68 19.48
N ALA A 102 10.76 15.20 19.99
CA ALA A 102 12.08 14.65 19.76
C ALA A 102 12.21 13.22 20.29
N ALA A 103 11.71 12.95 21.49
CA ALA A 103 11.68 11.62 22.07
C ALA A 103 10.87 10.63 21.21
N VAL A 104 9.64 11.00 20.82
CA VAL A 104 8.78 10.15 19.98
C VAL A 104 9.43 9.89 18.62
N CYS A 105 9.93 10.93 17.95
CA CYS A 105 10.58 10.77 16.65
C CYS A 105 11.84 9.90 16.72
N LEU A 106 12.66 10.04 17.77
CA LEU A 106 13.87 9.21 17.95
C LEU A 106 13.51 7.76 18.26
N LEU A 107 12.45 7.51 19.04
CA LEU A 107 11.94 6.15 19.27
C LEU A 107 11.52 5.49 17.95
N LEU A 108 10.74 6.19 17.12
CA LEU A 108 10.35 5.70 15.79
C LEU A 108 11.58 5.43 14.90
N ASP A 109 12.56 6.35 14.90
CA ASP A 109 13.78 6.25 14.08
C ASP A 109 14.69 5.08 14.50
N GLN A 110 14.78 4.77 15.80
CA GLN A 110 15.70 3.76 16.33
C GLN A 110 15.08 2.36 16.43
N THR A 111 13.77 2.28 16.70
CA THR A 111 13.10 1.00 17.01
C THR A 111 12.26 0.48 15.86
N LEU A 112 11.97 1.31 14.85
CA LEU A 112 11.13 0.97 13.69
C LEU A 112 9.70 0.55 14.05
N VAL A 113 9.24 0.90 15.26
CA VAL A 113 7.87 0.66 15.72
C VAL A 113 6.87 1.55 14.97
N ARG A 114 5.62 1.09 14.89
CA ARG A 114 4.49 1.79 14.27
C ARG A 114 3.44 2.14 15.30
#